data_AF-A0A950ILX0-F1
#
_entry.id   AF-A0A950ILX0-F1
#
_cell.length_a   1.000
_cell.length_b   1.000
_cell.length_c   1.000
_cell.angle_alpha   90.00
_cell.angle_beta   90.00
_cell.angle_gamma   90.00
#
_symmetry.space_group_name_H-M   'P 1'
#
loop_
_entity.id
_entity.type
_entity.pdbx_description
1 polymer ?
#
loop_
_entity_poly.entity_id
_entity_poly.type
_entity_poly.pdbx_seq_one_letter_code
_entity_poly.pdbx_strand_id
1 'polypeptide(L)'
;MKTIYFAPAVLVAGLMLGSLAGCGGGGSGYGSSMPPSSTTNMPPGTQPGTQPVTQPVMQPASGTTMGNIMYAMVRPDDKTLTRREKTMTAGSYQDILEQLYVAYYGRPADPAGMAYWEGVLLAANAPTTIEGLNAAYTDPGVKTVVDSFGNSAESVALYGTGNSSGFINAIYENILARSTATDLAGANYWNGLLANGTMTQAQAALAILSAAASEPTSSTDEQVVANRLAVANYFTAQITAQNASAAYSGSAANAPVRLMLGSVVAGTDTTAFDATVNSTIASLVASSQSNAFAPIQAIITQRCVPCHSSHPTEPGYSVAPLGYMFDTSTEIHANADIIYQVVVVGRPIQMPYGNATGMTQSERTSIAAWYNAGAQ
;
A
#
# COMPACT_ATOMS: atom_id res chain seq x y z
N MET A 1 -21.77 24.09 8.93
CA MET A 1 -21.61 22.94 8.01
C MET A 1 -22.04 23.41 6.63
N LYS A 2 -21.08 23.72 5.76
CA LYS A 2 -21.35 24.15 4.39
C LYS A 2 -21.45 22.86 3.56
N THR A 3 -22.62 22.64 2.96
CA THR A 3 -22.84 21.55 2.02
C THR A 3 -21.87 21.70 0.84
N ILE A 4 -21.17 20.63 0.46
CA ILE A 4 -20.35 20.59 -0.76
C ILE A 4 -21.33 20.59 -1.95
N TYR A 5 -21.66 21.79 -2.45
CA TYR A 5 -22.33 21.97 -3.73
C TYR A 5 -21.29 22.46 -4.73
N PHE A 6 -20.99 21.65 -5.74
CA PHE A 6 -20.21 22.09 -6.90
C PHE A 6 -21.02 23.10 -7.72
N ALA A 7 -20.38 24.21 -8.06
CA ALA A 7 -20.75 24.97 -9.24
C ALA A 7 -20.26 24.19 -10.48
N PRO A 8 -21.12 23.91 -11.47
CA PRO A 8 -20.66 23.27 -12.69
C PRO A 8 -19.71 24.21 -13.43
N ALA A 9 -18.63 23.64 -13.96
CA ALA A 9 -17.78 24.30 -14.94
C ALA A 9 -18.66 24.93 -16.03
N VAL A 10 -18.39 26.19 -16.34
CA VAL A 10 -19.01 26.93 -17.43
C VAL A 10 -18.73 26.19 -18.73
N LEU A 11 -19.73 25.45 -19.21
CA LEU A 11 -19.74 24.90 -20.56
C LEU A 11 -19.98 26.09 -21.50
N VAL A 12 -18.92 26.62 -22.12
CA VAL A 12 -19.05 27.56 -23.24
C VAL A 12 -19.54 26.77 -24.45
N ALA A 13 -20.85 26.57 -24.56
CA ALA A 13 -21.49 26.06 -25.76
C ALA A 13 -21.78 27.24 -26.70
N GLY A 14 -21.02 27.32 -27.79
CA GLY A 14 -21.28 28.23 -28.90
C GLY A 14 -22.65 27.97 -29.53
N LEU A 15 -23.39 29.07 -29.72
CA LEU A 15 -24.63 29.13 -30.49
C LEU A 15 -24.42 28.59 -31.91
N MET A 16 -25.24 27.62 -32.32
CA MET A 16 -25.70 27.49 -33.71
C MET A 16 -27.18 27.14 -33.70
N LEU A 17 -27.99 28.09 -34.18
CA LEU A 17 -29.40 27.91 -34.49
C LEU A 17 -29.55 26.99 -35.72
N GLY A 18 -30.50 26.06 -35.66
CA GLY A 18 -30.89 25.25 -36.81
C GLY A 18 -32.18 24.51 -36.52
N SER A 19 -33.29 25.10 -36.97
CA SER A 19 -34.66 24.64 -36.76
C SER A 19 -35.10 23.52 -37.74
N LEU A 20 -36.20 22.86 -37.35
CA LEU A 20 -37.27 22.23 -38.15
C LEU A 20 -37.19 20.74 -38.51
N ALA A 21 -38.04 19.99 -37.79
CA ALA A 21 -39.20 19.20 -38.28
C ALA A 21 -39.01 18.15 -39.40
N GLY A 22 -39.52 16.94 -39.15
CA GLY A 22 -39.89 16.01 -40.22
C GLY A 22 -40.21 14.59 -39.75
N CYS A 23 -41.46 14.18 -39.96
CA CYS A 23 -42.10 12.92 -39.58
C CYS A 23 -41.83 11.77 -40.59
N GLY A 24 -41.96 10.51 -40.15
CA GLY A 24 -42.55 9.45 -40.99
C GLY A 24 -41.75 8.17 -41.28
N GLY A 25 -42.22 7.04 -40.74
CA GLY A 25 -42.61 5.85 -41.55
C GLY A 25 -41.57 4.76 -41.89
N GLY A 26 -41.62 3.66 -41.14
CA GLY A 26 -41.85 2.27 -41.60
C GLY A 26 -40.94 1.58 -42.64
N GLY A 27 -40.51 0.34 -42.34
CA GLY A 27 -40.30 -0.70 -43.36
C GLY A 27 -39.10 -1.64 -43.20
N SER A 28 -39.33 -2.79 -42.56
CA SER A 28 -38.82 -4.16 -42.76
C SER A 28 -37.51 -4.44 -43.54
N GLY A 29 -36.68 -5.34 -42.98
CA GLY A 29 -36.10 -6.45 -43.77
C GLY A 29 -34.66 -6.88 -43.49
N TYR A 30 -34.53 -8.03 -42.80
CA TYR A 30 -33.55 -9.12 -42.95
C TYR A 30 -32.02 -8.88 -42.85
N GLY A 31 -31.37 -9.73 -42.04
CA GLY A 31 -30.15 -10.41 -42.48
C GLY A 31 -28.97 -10.48 -41.51
N SER A 32 -28.93 -11.56 -40.74
CA SER A 32 -27.74 -12.44 -40.60
C SER A 32 -26.67 -12.17 -39.53
N SER A 33 -26.36 -13.28 -38.85
CA SER A 33 -25.07 -13.72 -38.31
C SER A 33 -24.53 -13.09 -37.02
N MET A 34 -24.85 -13.76 -35.91
CA MET A 34 -23.92 -13.95 -34.78
C MET A 34 -22.70 -14.77 -35.21
N PRO A 35 -21.56 -14.58 -34.54
CA PRO A 35 -20.83 -15.73 -34.01
C PRO A 35 -20.48 -15.55 -32.51
N PRO A 36 -20.09 -16.64 -31.83
CA PRO A 36 -20.28 -16.80 -30.40
C PRO A 36 -19.13 -16.25 -29.55
N SER A 37 -19.49 -15.99 -28.30
CA SER A 37 -18.63 -15.82 -27.14
C SER A 37 -17.55 -16.91 -27.07
N SER A 38 -16.29 -16.49 -27.02
CA SER A 38 -15.17 -17.34 -26.60
C SER A 38 -14.66 -16.87 -25.25
N THR A 39 -15.00 -17.64 -24.21
CA THR A 39 -14.31 -17.66 -22.93
C THR A 39 -12.89 -18.17 -23.15
N THR A 40 -11.88 -17.35 -22.87
CA THR A 40 -10.52 -17.85 -22.65
C THR A 40 -9.98 -17.27 -21.35
N ASN A 41 -10.02 -18.11 -20.32
CA ASN A 41 -9.09 -18.04 -19.19
C ASN A 41 -7.66 -18.12 -19.74
N MET A 42 -6.79 -17.19 -19.36
CA MET A 42 -5.36 -17.38 -19.47
C MET A 42 -4.76 -17.77 -18.10
N PRO A 43 -3.97 -18.86 -18.04
CA PRO A 43 -3.27 -19.35 -16.85
C PRO A 43 -1.91 -18.65 -16.62
N PRO A 44 -1.28 -18.84 -15.44
CA PRO A 44 -0.09 -18.10 -15.02
C PRO A 44 1.19 -18.59 -15.71
N GLY A 45 1.99 -17.67 -16.23
CA GLY A 45 3.21 -17.94 -16.98
C GLY A 45 4.48 -17.48 -16.26
N THR A 46 5.26 -18.46 -15.85
CA THR A 46 6.66 -18.46 -15.36
C THR A 46 7.67 -17.72 -16.25
N GLN A 47 8.73 -17.21 -15.61
CA GLN A 47 9.94 -16.67 -16.25
C GLN A 47 10.71 -17.70 -17.11
N PRO A 48 11.45 -17.24 -18.12
CA PRO A 48 12.66 -17.91 -18.59
C PRO A 48 13.93 -17.08 -18.38
N GLY A 49 15.01 -17.78 -17.99
CA GLY A 49 16.31 -17.22 -17.61
C GLY A 49 17.24 -16.80 -18.74
N THR A 50 18.12 -15.85 -18.37
CA THR A 50 19.55 -15.69 -18.67
C THR A 50 20.16 -16.26 -19.95
N GLN A 51 20.63 -15.37 -20.83
CA GLN A 51 21.94 -15.43 -21.50
C GLN A 51 22.51 -14.01 -21.72
N PRO A 52 23.85 -13.84 -21.76
CA PRO A 52 24.51 -12.57 -21.48
C PRO A 52 24.65 -11.68 -22.72
N VAL A 53 24.34 -10.39 -22.59
CA VAL A 53 24.67 -9.38 -23.59
C VAL A 53 25.78 -8.49 -23.04
N THR A 54 26.92 -8.54 -23.70
CA THR A 54 28.10 -7.69 -23.49
C THR A 54 27.74 -6.22 -23.62
N GLN A 55 28.01 -5.44 -22.56
CA GLN A 55 27.87 -3.98 -22.56
C GLN A 55 28.94 -3.33 -23.45
N PRO A 56 28.60 -2.33 -24.29
CA PRO A 56 29.58 -1.35 -24.73
C PRO A 56 29.81 -0.34 -23.60
N VAL A 57 31.07 -0.18 -23.23
CA VAL A 57 31.56 0.85 -22.31
C VAL A 57 31.28 2.24 -22.90
N MET A 58 30.38 3.00 -22.28
CA MET A 58 30.35 4.46 -22.40
C MET A 58 30.79 5.08 -21.06
N GLN A 59 31.90 5.82 -21.11
CA GLN A 59 32.35 6.72 -20.05
C GLN A 59 31.32 7.85 -19.81
N PRO A 60 31.25 8.40 -18.59
CA PRO A 60 30.19 9.31 -18.19
C PRO A 60 30.37 10.69 -18.82
N ALA A 61 29.28 11.22 -19.39
CA ALA A 61 29.16 12.65 -19.66
C ALA A 61 28.98 13.37 -18.31
N SER A 62 29.94 14.25 -18.04
CA SER A 62 30.01 15.12 -16.88
C SER A 62 28.78 16.03 -16.78
N GLY A 63 28.19 16.11 -15.59
CA GLY A 63 27.49 17.31 -15.14
C GLY A 63 25.96 17.28 -15.14
N THR A 64 25.38 16.56 -14.17
CA THR A 64 24.24 17.11 -13.39
C THR A 64 24.37 16.58 -11.96
N THR A 65 24.61 17.49 -11.02
CA THR A 65 24.85 17.22 -9.60
C THR A 65 23.68 16.46 -8.98
N MET A 66 23.99 15.38 -8.27
CA MET A 66 23.06 14.64 -7.43
C MET A 66 22.37 15.59 -6.45
N GLY A 67 21.03 15.55 -6.41
CA GLY A 67 20.25 16.27 -5.41
C GLY A 67 20.61 15.77 -4.02
N ASN A 68 21.28 16.63 -3.24
CA ASN A 68 21.58 16.38 -1.84
C ASN A 68 20.28 16.25 -1.05
N ILE A 69 20.07 15.08 -0.45
CA ILE A 69 19.05 14.84 0.57
C ILE A 69 19.50 15.59 1.83
N MET A 70 19.11 16.85 1.97
CA MET A 70 19.21 17.59 3.22
C MET A 70 17.96 17.31 4.04
N TYR A 71 18.00 16.23 4.82
CA TYR A 71 17.03 16.02 5.90
C TYR A 71 17.37 17.04 7.00
N ALA A 72 16.57 18.10 7.11
CA ALA A 72 16.76 19.09 8.15
C ALA A 72 16.49 18.45 9.53
N MET A 73 17.53 18.33 10.35
CA MET A 73 17.38 18.11 11.79
C MET A 73 16.67 19.33 12.38
N VAL A 74 15.41 19.16 12.79
CA VAL A 74 14.68 20.15 13.58
C VAL A 74 15.30 20.22 14.98
N ARG A 75 15.60 21.44 15.44
CA ARG A 75 16.17 21.70 16.77
C ARG A 75 15.10 21.52 17.88
N PRO A 76 15.44 21.03 19.08
CA PRO A 76 14.46 20.66 20.12
C PRO A 76 13.71 21.79 20.84
N ASP A 77 13.95 23.06 20.50
CA ASP A 77 13.64 24.21 21.36
C ASP A 77 12.70 25.27 20.73
N ASP A 78 12.08 24.99 19.59
CA ASP A 78 11.04 25.85 19.01
C ASP A 78 9.63 25.44 19.46
N LYS A 79 9.01 26.26 20.33
CA LYS A 79 7.63 26.07 20.83
C LYS A 79 6.56 26.69 19.92
N THR A 80 6.91 27.07 18.69
CA THR A 80 5.99 27.60 17.69
C THR A 80 5.95 26.71 16.45
N LEU A 81 5.55 25.45 16.60
CA LEU A 81 5.29 24.56 15.47
C LEU A 81 3.94 24.89 14.82
N THR A 82 3.86 26.04 14.16
CA THR A 82 2.83 26.26 13.14
C THR A 82 3.12 25.33 11.97
N ARG A 83 2.14 24.48 11.62
CA ARG A 83 2.00 23.68 10.37
C ARG A 83 3.36 23.45 9.70
N ARG A 84 3.96 22.25 9.85
CA ARG A 84 5.16 21.82 9.09
C ARG A 84 5.19 22.57 7.78
N GLU A 85 6.11 23.53 7.66
CA GLU A 85 6.14 24.40 6.50
C GLU A 85 6.09 23.47 5.31
N LYS A 86 5.11 23.71 4.44
CA LYS A 86 4.88 22.98 3.21
C LYS A 86 6.07 23.27 2.30
N THR A 87 7.25 22.76 2.64
CA THR A 87 8.39 22.70 1.76
C THR A 87 8.11 21.52 0.83
N MET A 88 7.09 21.69 -0.02
CA MET A 88 7.03 20.96 -1.28
C MET A 88 8.37 21.22 -1.95
N THR A 89 9.26 20.23 -1.97
CA THR A 89 10.24 20.19 -3.04
C THR A 89 9.44 20.13 -4.33
N ALA A 90 9.39 21.26 -5.04
CA ALA A 90 8.74 21.36 -6.33
C ALA A 90 9.30 20.26 -7.25
N GLY A 91 8.46 19.31 -7.68
CA GLY A 91 8.77 18.43 -8.82
C GLY A 91 8.59 16.93 -8.68
N SER A 92 8.16 16.35 -7.55
CA SER A 92 7.86 14.90 -7.47
C SER A 92 6.36 14.62 -7.42
N TYR A 93 5.97 13.45 -7.95
CA TYR A 93 4.59 12.96 -7.87
C TYR A 93 4.24 12.41 -6.49
N GLN A 94 5.19 12.39 -5.55
CA GLN A 94 5.04 11.87 -4.21
C GLN A 94 3.79 12.38 -3.50
N ASP A 95 3.57 13.69 -3.47
CA ASP A 95 2.41 14.27 -2.78
C ASP A 95 1.08 13.82 -3.39
N ILE A 96 0.98 13.81 -4.72
CA ILE A 96 -0.22 13.29 -5.41
C ILE A 96 -0.42 11.82 -5.10
N LEU A 97 0.64 11.02 -5.16
CA LEU A 97 0.54 9.59 -4.95
C LEU A 97 0.15 9.27 -3.52
N GLU A 98 0.72 9.94 -2.52
CA GLU A 98 0.24 9.81 -1.16
C GLU A 98 -1.23 10.19 -1.06
N GLN A 99 -1.66 11.30 -1.64
CA GLN A 99 -3.07 11.68 -1.64
C GLN A 99 -3.97 10.61 -2.31
N LEU A 100 -3.54 9.99 -3.40
CA LEU A 100 -4.25 8.87 -4.04
C LEU A 100 -4.28 7.63 -3.14
N TYR A 101 -3.15 7.22 -2.55
CA TYR A 101 -3.11 6.10 -1.61
C TYR A 101 -4.01 6.33 -0.40
N VAL A 102 -4.00 7.55 0.16
CA VAL A 102 -4.88 7.95 1.26
C VAL A 102 -6.34 7.91 0.83
N ALA A 103 -6.70 8.54 -0.29
CA ALA A 103 -8.09 8.59 -0.76
C ALA A 103 -8.65 7.19 -1.04
N TYR A 104 -7.93 6.37 -1.80
CA TYR A 104 -8.43 5.09 -2.28
C TYR A 104 -8.26 3.98 -1.25
N TYR A 105 -7.20 3.97 -0.44
CA TYR A 105 -6.89 2.84 0.42
C TYR A 105 -6.84 3.19 1.91
N GLY A 106 -6.99 4.47 2.26
CA GLY A 106 -6.95 4.94 3.65
C GLY A 106 -5.58 4.77 4.30
N ARG A 107 -4.51 4.58 3.52
CA ARG A 107 -3.15 4.30 4.02
C ARG A 107 -2.10 5.07 3.22
N PRO A 108 -0.89 5.30 3.76
CA PRO A 108 0.25 5.82 3.01
C PRO A 108 0.72 4.83 1.94
N ALA A 109 1.42 5.32 0.92
CA ALA A 109 2.03 4.49 -0.10
C ALA A 109 3.07 3.53 0.48
N ASP A 110 3.15 2.32 -0.08
CA ASP A 110 4.32 1.49 0.13
C ASP A 110 5.48 1.98 -0.76
N PRO A 111 6.76 1.88 -0.33
CA PRO A 111 7.88 2.46 -1.08
C PRO A 111 8.03 1.91 -2.51
N ALA A 112 7.69 0.64 -2.75
CA ALA A 112 7.78 0.04 -4.07
C ALA A 112 6.68 0.57 -5.01
N GLY A 113 5.45 0.65 -4.51
CA GLY A 113 4.32 1.24 -5.21
C GLY A 113 4.51 2.72 -5.52
N MET A 114 5.05 3.49 -4.56
CA MET A 114 5.42 4.89 -4.78
C MET A 114 6.36 5.01 -5.99
N ALA A 115 7.50 4.32 -5.96
CA ALA A 115 8.49 4.39 -7.05
C ALA A 115 7.92 3.95 -8.41
N TYR A 116 7.06 2.92 -8.42
CA TYR A 116 6.39 2.47 -9.64
C TYR A 116 5.49 3.55 -10.22
N TRP A 117 4.57 4.09 -9.41
CA TRP A 117 3.59 5.06 -9.88
C TRP A 117 4.20 6.42 -10.22
N GLU A 118 5.27 6.83 -9.54
CA GLU A 118 6.05 8.00 -9.92
C GLU A 118 6.59 7.85 -11.35
N GLY A 119 7.13 6.68 -11.70
CA GLY A 119 7.59 6.39 -13.05
C GLY A 119 6.46 6.43 -14.09
N VAL A 120 5.27 5.91 -13.74
CA VAL A 120 4.09 5.94 -14.64
C VAL A 120 3.60 7.37 -14.88
N LEU A 121 3.45 8.18 -13.82
CA LEU A 121 3.01 9.56 -13.95
C LEU A 121 4.04 10.42 -14.70
N LEU A 122 5.33 10.18 -14.46
CA LEU A 122 6.41 10.84 -15.20
C LEU A 122 6.37 10.51 -16.69
N ALA A 123 6.21 9.23 -17.04
CA ALA A 123 6.10 8.82 -18.44
C ALA A 123 4.86 9.38 -19.15
N ALA A 124 3.77 9.60 -18.40
CA ALA A 124 2.56 10.24 -18.91
C ALA A 124 2.66 11.77 -19.02
N ASN A 125 3.75 12.39 -18.52
CA ASN A 125 3.85 13.83 -18.34
C ASN A 125 2.60 14.42 -17.63
N ALA A 126 2.16 13.70 -16.59
CA ALA A 126 0.95 14.04 -15.87
C ALA A 126 1.11 15.35 -15.07
N PRO A 127 0.00 16.02 -14.71
CA PRO A 127 0.07 17.17 -13.82
C PRO A 127 0.61 16.80 -12.44
N THR A 128 1.42 17.69 -11.85
CA THR A 128 2.03 17.51 -10.52
C THR A 128 1.21 18.11 -9.38
N THR A 129 -0.05 18.46 -9.64
CA THR A 129 -1.03 18.82 -8.60
C THR A 129 -2.27 17.95 -8.70
N ILE A 130 -2.96 17.71 -7.58
CA ILE A 130 -4.18 16.89 -7.58
C ILE A 130 -5.32 17.54 -8.38
N GLU A 131 -5.40 18.87 -8.37
CA GLU A 131 -6.33 19.65 -9.19
C GLU A 131 -6.04 19.46 -10.68
N GLY A 132 -4.76 19.55 -11.07
CA GLY A 132 -4.34 19.28 -12.43
C GLY A 132 -4.64 17.84 -12.84
N LEU A 133 -4.36 16.86 -11.98
CA LEU A 133 -4.62 15.45 -12.25
C LEU A 133 -6.13 15.19 -12.46
N ASN A 134 -6.98 15.79 -11.63
CA ASN A 134 -8.43 15.71 -11.77
C ASN A 134 -8.92 16.35 -13.09
N ALA A 135 -8.40 17.54 -13.44
CA ALA A 135 -8.72 18.20 -14.69
C ALA A 135 -8.25 17.41 -15.92
N ALA A 136 -7.14 16.69 -15.80
CA ALA A 136 -6.56 15.87 -16.86
C ALA A 136 -7.10 14.43 -16.87
N TYR A 137 -8.17 14.09 -16.13
CA TYR A 137 -8.67 12.72 -16.05
C TYR A 137 -9.02 12.08 -17.41
N THR A 138 -9.36 12.88 -18.43
CA THR A 138 -9.62 12.38 -19.79
C THR A 138 -8.35 12.03 -20.58
N ASP A 139 -7.18 12.47 -20.13
CA ASP A 139 -5.90 12.05 -20.69
C ASP A 139 -5.71 10.54 -20.48
N PRO A 140 -5.33 9.76 -21.51
CA PRO A 140 -5.19 8.31 -21.38
C PRO A 140 -4.20 7.88 -20.29
N GLY A 141 -3.07 8.59 -20.13
CA GLY A 141 -2.05 8.25 -19.14
C GLY A 141 -2.54 8.50 -17.71
N VAL A 142 -3.17 9.65 -17.48
CA VAL A 142 -3.79 9.97 -16.18
C VAL A 142 -4.92 9.01 -15.87
N LYS A 143 -5.81 8.76 -16.84
CA LYS A 143 -6.93 7.82 -16.70
C LYS A 143 -6.45 6.43 -16.31
N THR A 144 -5.39 5.93 -16.94
CA THR A 144 -4.79 4.63 -16.60
C THR A 144 -4.34 4.58 -15.15
N VAL A 145 -3.69 5.61 -14.62
CA VAL A 145 -3.27 5.64 -13.21
C VAL A 145 -4.48 5.63 -12.28
N VAL A 146 -5.40 6.57 -12.48
CA VAL A 146 -6.58 6.76 -11.62
C VAL A 146 -7.47 5.51 -11.60
N ASP A 147 -7.73 4.92 -12.76
CA ASP A 147 -8.53 3.70 -12.87
C ASP A 147 -7.80 2.49 -12.28
N SER A 148 -6.47 2.42 -12.35
CA SER A 148 -5.72 1.32 -11.75
C SER A 148 -5.85 1.32 -10.23
N PHE A 149 -5.91 2.50 -9.60
CA PHE A 149 -6.17 2.59 -8.16
C PHE A 149 -7.58 2.09 -7.81
N GLY A 150 -8.60 2.57 -8.53
CA GLY A 150 -9.99 2.18 -8.27
C GLY A 150 -10.30 0.71 -8.57
N ASN A 151 -9.61 0.10 -9.54
CA ASN A 151 -9.82 -1.28 -9.96
C ASN A 151 -8.79 -2.27 -9.36
N SER A 152 -7.92 -1.81 -8.47
CA SER A 152 -6.91 -2.68 -7.86
C SER A 152 -7.55 -3.79 -7.02
N ALA A 153 -6.81 -4.88 -6.84
CA ALA A 153 -7.24 -5.96 -5.95
C ALA A 153 -7.48 -5.46 -4.51
N GLU A 154 -6.72 -4.45 -4.06
CA GLU A 154 -6.93 -3.83 -2.74
C GLU A 154 -8.23 -3.03 -2.69
N SER A 155 -8.53 -2.20 -3.71
CA SER A 155 -9.81 -1.47 -3.81
C SER A 155 -11.00 -2.43 -3.82
N VAL A 156 -10.92 -3.50 -4.63
CA VAL A 156 -11.95 -4.54 -4.70
C VAL A 156 -12.12 -5.26 -3.36
N ALA A 157 -11.03 -5.55 -2.65
CA ALA A 157 -11.10 -6.18 -1.33
C ALA A 157 -11.71 -5.25 -0.26
N LEU A 158 -11.48 -3.94 -0.36
CA LEU A 158 -12.01 -2.95 0.58
C LEU A 158 -13.48 -2.62 0.33
N TYR A 159 -13.89 -2.49 -0.93
CA TYR A 159 -15.18 -1.87 -1.29
C TYR A 159 -16.09 -2.77 -2.13
N GLY A 160 -15.61 -3.95 -2.52
CA GLY A 160 -16.28 -4.84 -3.45
C GLY A 160 -16.15 -4.39 -4.90
N THR A 161 -16.89 -5.03 -5.80
CA THR A 161 -16.99 -4.64 -7.20
C THR A 161 -18.28 -3.84 -7.45
N GLY A 162 -18.20 -2.85 -8.35
CA GLY A 162 -19.35 -2.07 -8.78
C GLY A 162 -19.69 -0.88 -7.88
N ASN A 163 -20.60 -0.02 -8.35
CA ASN A 163 -20.95 1.29 -7.79
C ASN A 163 -21.72 1.18 -6.45
N SER A 164 -21.02 0.81 -5.38
CA SER A 164 -21.61 0.62 -4.05
C SER A 164 -21.63 1.93 -3.24
N SER A 165 -22.67 2.10 -2.41
CA SER A 165 -22.75 3.20 -1.42
C SER A 165 -21.67 3.10 -0.33
N GLY A 166 -21.19 1.88 -0.06
CA GLY A 166 -20.08 1.63 0.86
C GLY A 166 -18.78 2.30 0.42
N PHE A 167 -18.52 2.36 -0.90
CA PHE A 167 -17.36 3.04 -1.45
C PHE A 167 -17.36 4.53 -1.09
N ILE A 168 -18.44 5.26 -1.37
CA ILE A 168 -18.50 6.71 -1.07
C ILE A 168 -18.33 6.98 0.42
N ASN A 169 -18.88 6.14 1.30
CA ASN A 169 -18.65 6.28 2.74
C ASN A 169 -17.17 6.13 3.10
N ALA A 170 -16.48 5.14 2.55
CA ALA A 170 -15.05 4.96 2.79
C ALA A 170 -14.24 6.14 2.27
N ILE A 171 -14.54 6.66 1.07
CA ILE A 171 -13.87 7.85 0.53
C ILE A 171 -14.08 9.08 1.43
N TYR A 172 -15.30 9.26 1.96
CA TYR A 172 -15.60 10.31 2.93
C TYR A 172 -14.79 10.16 4.22
N GLU A 173 -14.68 8.94 4.74
CA GLU A 173 -13.86 8.66 5.93
C GLU A 173 -12.37 8.87 5.65
N ASN A 174 -11.89 8.51 4.45
CA ASN A 174 -10.50 8.59 4.00
C ASN A 174 -10.02 10.01 3.66
N ILE A 175 -10.91 10.89 3.20
CA ILE A 175 -10.54 12.25 2.75
C ILE A 175 -11.02 13.31 3.73
N LEU A 176 -12.22 13.15 4.29
CA LEU A 176 -12.93 14.20 5.02
C LEU A 176 -13.04 13.91 6.53
N ALA A 177 -12.60 12.73 6.97
CA ALA A 177 -12.72 12.26 8.36
C ALA A 177 -14.15 12.35 8.91
N ARG A 178 -15.16 12.12 8.06
CA ARG A 178 -16.58 12.12 8.43
C ARG A 178 -17.34 11.05 7.67
N SER A 179 -18.42 10.55 8.25
CA SER A 179 -19.30 9.57 7.60
C SER A 179 -20.32 10.27 6.69
N THR A 180 -20.72 9.59 5.62
CA THR A 180 -21.84 10.00 4.74
C THR A 180 -23.16 10.21 5.49
N ALA A 181 -23.35 9.55 6.65
CA ALA A 181 -24.51 9.77 7.50
C ALA A 181 -24.62 11.22 8.01
N THR A 182 -23.49 11.94 8.10
CA THR A 182 -23.43 13.35 8.51
C THR A 182 -23.51 14.34 7.35
N ASP A 183 -23.53 13.85 6.11
CA ASP A 183 -23.64 14.63 4.88
C ASP A 183 -24.43 13.87 3.80
N LEU A 184 -25.72 13.68 4.10
CA LEU A 184 -26.63 12.94 3.22
C LEU A 184 -26.78 13.63 1.85
N ALA A 185 -26.70 14.95 1.79
CA ALA A 185 -26.81 15.69 0.54
C ALA A 185 -25.63 15.40 -0.40
N GLY A 186 -24.39 15.48 0.12
CA GLY A 186 -23.19 15.11 -0.64
C GLY A 186 -23.20 13.63 -1.00
N ALA A 187 -23.55 12.75 -0.06
CA ALA A 187 -23.65 11.32 -0.32
C ALA A 187 -24.63 11.00 -1.46
N ASN A 188 -25.82 11.61 -1.46
CA ASN A 188 -26.82 11.43 -2.51
C ASN A 188 -26.33 11.94 -3.88
N TYR A 189 -25.61 13.06 -3.91
CA TYR A 189 -25.02 13.59 -5.14
C TYR A 189 -24.05 12.59 -5.77
N TRP A 190 -23.06 12.12 -5.01
CA TRP A 190 -22.06 11.18 -5.51
C TRP A 190 -22.67 9.84 -5.89
N ASN A 191 -23.54 9.29 -5.05
CA ASN A 191 -24.24 8.04 -5.35
C ASN A 191 -25.09 8.16 -6.61
N GLY A 192 -25.72 9.31 -6.87
CA GLY A 192 -26.48 9.56 -8.09
C GLY A 192 -25.61 9.56 -9.35
N LEU A 193 -24.43 10.19 -9.31
CA LEU A 193 -23.48 10.18 -10.43
C LEU A 193 -22.96 8.77 -10.74
N LEU A 194 -22.67 7.98 -9.69
CA LEU A 194 -22.25 6.59 -9.83
C LEU A 194 -23.40 5.70 -10.37
N ALA A 195 -24.60 5.82 -9.81
CA ALA A 195 -25.75 5.01 -10.22
C ALA A 195 -26.14 5.26 -11.69
N ASN A 196 -26.02 6.50 -12.15
CA ASN A 196 -26.33 6.88 -13.53
C ASN A 196 -25.16 6.65 -14.52
N GLY A 197 -24.02 6.11 -14.04
CA GLY A 197 -22.84 5.86 -14.88
C GLY A 197 -22.19 7.14 -15.43
N THR A 198 -22.52 8.30 -14.87
CA THR A 198 -21.93 9.60 -15.29
C THR A 198 -20.47 9.72 -14.83
N MET A 199 -20.10 8.98 -13.78
CA MET A 199 -18.77 8.98 -13.19
C MET A 199 -18.43 7.56 -12.71
N THR A 200 -17.15 7.17 -12.81
CA THR A 200 -16.65 5.93 -12.20
C THR A 200 -16.34 6.13 -10.72
N GLN A 201 -16.27 5.05 -9.94
CA GLN A 201 -15.80 5.13 -8.55
C GLN A 201 -14.42 5.77 -8.45
N ALA A 202 -13.52 5.39 -9.37
CA ALA A 202 -12.19 5.96 -9.42
C ALA A 202 -12.25 7.47 -9.64
N GLN A 203 -13.01 7.95 -10.63
CA GLN A 203 -13.15 9.37 -10.87
C GLN A 203 -13.80 10.12 -9.70
N ALA A 204 -14.76 9.52 -9.00
CA ALA A 204 -15.40 10.12 -7.84
C ALA A 204 -14.42 10.34 -6.67
N ALA A 205 -13.57 9.36 -6.37
CA ALA A 205 -12.56 9.51 -5.33
C ALA A 205 -11.57 10.64 -5.63
N LEU A 206 -11.09 10.72 -6.88
CA LEU A 206 -10.21 11.80 -7.33
C LEU A 206 -10.90 13.16 -7.25
N ALA A 207 -12.15 13.25 -7.67
CA ALA A 207 -12.91 14.51 -7.66
C ALA A 207 -13.20 15.00 -6.24
N ILE A 208 -13.57 14.10 -5.31
CA ILE A 208 -13.78 14.44 -3.88
C ILE A 208 -12.48 14.94 -3.26
N LEU A 209 -11.37 14.23 -3.50
CA LEU A 209 -10.04 14.60 -3.00
C LEU A 209 -9.60 15.96 -3.52
N SER A 210 -9.70 16.16 -4.85
CA SER A 210 -9.34 17.42 -5.49
C SER A 210 -10.15 18.57 -4.95
N ALA A 211 -11.46 18.40 -4.73
CA ALA A 211 -12.30 19.44 -4.18
C ALA A 211 -11.90 19.80 -2.75
N ALA A 212 -11.74 18.81 -1.87
CA ALA A 212 -11.35 19.02 -0.48
C ALA A 212 -9.96 19.68 -0.36
N ALA A 213 -9.02 19.30 -1.22
CA ALA A 213 -7.67 19.87 -1.26
C ALA A 213 -7.63 21.33 -1.75
N SER A 214 -8.64 21.76 -2.51
CA SER A 214 -8.73 23.12 -3.08
C SER A 214 -9.56 24.07 -2.21
N GLU A 215 -10.15 23.60 -1.10
CA GLU A 215 -10.85 24.46 -0.15
C GLU A 215 -9.87 25.41 0.57
N PRO A 216 -10.34 26.51 1.18
CA PRO A 216 -9.48 27.40 1.99
C PRO A 216 -8.74 26.62 3.08
N THR A 217 -7.50 27.02 3.38
CA THR A 217 -6.65 26.33 4.37
C THR A 217 -7.15 26.37 5.82
N SER A 218 -8.18 27.20 6.06
CA SER A 218 -8.91 27.29 7.33
C SER A 218 -10.12 26.35 7.38
N SER A 219 -10.48 25.71 6.28
CA SER A 219 -11.56 24.73 6.22
C SER A 219 -11.18 23.42 6.91
N THR A 220 -12.17 22.75 7.49
CA THR A 220 -11.97 21.45 8.13
C THR A 220 -11.53 20.39 7.11
N ASP A 221 -12.14 20.38 5.92
CA ASP A 221 -11.86 19.37 4.89
C ASP A 221 -10.42 19.52 4.34
N GLU A 222 -9.95 20.75 4.05
CA GLU A 222 -8.54 20.96 3.65
C GLU A 222 -7.57 20.56 4.75
N GLN A 223 -7.86 20.89 6.02
CA GLN A 223 -6.98 20.53 7.14
C GLN A 223 -6.88 19.02 7.33
N VAL A 224 -7.97 18.26 7.13
CA VAL A 224 -7.91 16.79 7.16
C VAL A 224 -6.99 16.28 6.04
N VAL A 225 -7.18 16.76 4.81
CA VAL A 225 -6.37 16.35 3.65
C VAL A 225 -4.89 16.67 3.88
N ALA A 226 -4.58 17.89 4.32
CA ALA A 226 -3.22 18.34 4.57
C ALA A 226 -2.56 17.55 5.70
N ASN A 227 -3.27 17.29 6.81
CA ASN A 227 -2.73 16.52 7.93
C ASN A 227 -2.46 15.06 7.54
N ARG A 228 -3.38 14.43 6.80
CA ARG A 228 -3.20 13.05 6.31
C ARG A 228 -2.06 12.95 5.32
N LEU A 229 -1.91 13.91 4.42
CA LEU A 229 -0.75 13.97 3.52
C LEU A 229 0.56 14.09 4.30
N ALA A 230 0.63 14.98 5.30
CA ALA A 230 1.82 15.15 6.12
C ALA A 230 2.21 13.88 6.89
N VAL A 231 1.22 13.20 7.48
CA VAL A 231 1.42 11.93 8.21
C VAL A 231 1.81 10.80 7.26
N ALA A 232 1.18 10.72 6.08
CA ALA A 232 1.48 9.70 5.08
C ALA A 232 2.91 9.84 4.53
N ASN A 233 3.29 11.07 4.13
CA ASN A 233 4.66 11.37 3.74
C ASN A 233 5.68 11.01 4.83
N TYR A 234 5.38 11.32 6.10
CA TYR A 234 6.26 10.95 7.21
C TYR A 234 6.38 9.43 7.37
N PHE A 235 5.26 8.71 7.31
CA PHE A 235 5.27 7.24 7.37
C PHE A 235 6.13 6.63 6.27
N THR A 236 5.93 7.02 5.02
CA THR A 236 6.67 6.48 3.85
C THR A 236 8.17 6.80 3.93
N ALA A 237 8.52 7.99 4.41
CA ALA A 237 9.92 8.35 4.67
C ALA A 237 10.53 7.50 5.79
N GLN A 238 9.82 7.35 6.92
CA GLN A 238 10.34 6.62 8.08
C GLN A 238 10.48 5.13 7.82
N ILE A 239 9.50 4.51 7.15
CA ILE A 239 9.58 3.07 6.88
C ILE A 239 10.75 2.74 5.94
N THR A 240 11.05 3.64 5.01
CA THR A 240 12.23 3.53 4.13
C THR A 240 13.53 3.75 4.93
N ALA A 241 13.60 4.81 5.74
CA ALA A 241 14.78 5.14 6.53
C ALA A 241 15.15 4.04 7.54
N GLN A 242 14.15 3.34 8.08
CA GLN A 242 14.31 2.22 9.01
C GLN A 242 14.58 0.88 8.32
N ASN A 243 14.67 0.85 6.98
CA ASN A 243 14.77 -0.38 6.18
C ASN A 243 13.64 -1.38 6.50
N ALA A 244 12.46 -0.86 6.84
CA ALA A 244 11.31 -1.64 7.31
C ALA A 244 10.26 -1.87 6.21
N SER A 245 10.55 -1.51 4.95
CA SER A 245 9.60 -1.63 3.83
C SER A 245 9.06 -3.05 3.65
N ALA A 246 9.86 -4.08 3.93
CA ALA A 246 9.43 -5.47 3.86
C ALA A 246 8.34 -5.83 4.87
N ALA A 247 8.27 -5.12 6.01
CA ALA A 247 7.26 -5.35 7.04
C ALA A 247 5.89 -4.72 6.69
N TYR A 248 5.85 -3.78 5.74
CA TYR A 248 4.62 -3.16 5.25
C TYR A 248 4.16 -3.81 3.95
N SER A 249 3.71 -5.04 4.06
CA SER A 249 3.24 -5.83 2.93
C SER A 249 2.00 -6.64 3.28
N GLY A 250 1.03 -6.63 2.37
CA GLY A 250 -0.21 -7.38 2.48
C GLY A 250 -1.27 -6.76 3.40
N SER A 251 -2.47 -7.33 3.36
CA SER A 251 -3.66 -6.79 4.03
C SER A 251 -3.52 -6.69 5.55
N ALA A 252 -2.80 -7.64 6.17
CA ALA A 252 -2.56 -7.65 7.62
C ALA A 252 -1.71 -6.46 8.07
N ALA A 253 -0.67 -6.09 7.31
CA ALA A 253 0.15 -4.91 7.59
C ALA A 253 -0.60 -3.61 7.25
N ASN A 254 -1.44 -3.62 6.21
CA ASN A 254 -2.20 -2.43 5.81
C ASN A 254 -3.29 -2.04 6.84
N ALA A 255 -3.85 -2.99 7.58
CA ALA A 255 -4.92 -2.74 8.55
C ALA A 255 -4.54 -1.77 9.69
N PRO A 256 -3.46 -2.01 10.48
CA PRO A 256 -3.06 -1.07 11.54
C PRO A 256 -2.62 0.29 10.98
N VAL A 257 -2.06 0.33 9.77
CA VAL A 257 -1.66 1.58 9.11
C VAL A 257 -2.88 2.40 8.71
N ARG A 258 -3.95 1.76 8.20
CA ARG A 258 -5.24 2.43 7.97
C ARG A 258 -5.86 2.98 9.24
N LEU A 259 -5.82 2.21 10.34
CA LEU A 259 -6.34 2.66 11.63
C LEU A 259 -5.58 3.89 12.16
N MET A 260 -4.25 3.86 12.04
CA MET A 260 -3.40 4.99 12.41
C MET A 260 -3.77 6.24 11.58
N LEU A 261 -3.81 6.13 10.25
CA LEU A 261 -4.12 7.30 9.41
C LEU A 261 -5.59 7.76 9.54
N GLY A 262 -6.53 6.83 9.74
CA GLY A 262 -7.95 7.12 9.96
C GLY A 262 -8.21 7.94 11.22
N SER A 263 -7.31 7.88 12.22
CA SER A 263 -7.39 8.72 13.42
C SER A 263 -6.98 10.17 13.21
N VAL A 264 -6.37 10.50 12.05
CA VAL A 264 -5.95 11.86 11.71
C VAL A 264 -7.15 12.67 11.22
N VAL A 265 -7.40 13.79 11.93
CA VAL A 265 -8.46 14.76 11.71
C VAL A 265 -7.92 16.19 11.59
N ALA A 266 -8.78 17.19 11.35
CA ALA A 266 -8.39 18.59 11.16
C ALA A 266 -7.56 19.18 12.33
N GLY A 267 -7.91 18.83 13.57
CA GLY A 267 -7.23 19.32 14.78
C GLY A 267 -5.97 18.53 15.18
N THR A 268 -5.48 17.62 14.34
CA THR A 268 -4.31 16.79 14.68
C THR A 268 -3.03 17.60 14.67
N ASP A 269 -2.27 17.56 15.77
CA ASP A 269 -0.87 17.99 15.76
C ASP A 269 -0.03 16.90 15.09
N THR A 270 0.34 17.12 13.83
CA THR A 270 1.07 16.15 13.01
C THR A 270 2.49 15.90 13.51
N THR A 271 3.10 16.82 14.25
CA THR A 271 4.45 16.61 14.81
C THR A 271 4.37 15.72 16.05
N ALA A 272 3.40 15.96 16.93
CA ALA A 272 3.15 15.06 18.05
C ALA A 272 2.75 13.65 17.56
N PHE A 273 2.02 13.58 16.44
CA PHE A 273 1.57 12.33 15.85
C PHE A 273 2.70 11.46 15.26
N ASP A 274 3.89 12.02 15.00
CA ASP A 274 5.06 11.27 14.52
C ASP A 274 5.42 10.10 15.47
N ALA A 275 5.21 10.25 16.77
CA ALA A 275 5.41 9.17 17.74
C ALA A 275 4.48 7.97 17.48
N THR A 276 3.22 8.22 17.12
CA THR A 276 2.24 7.19 16.74
C THR A 276 2.66 6.48 15.45
N VAL A 277 3.18 7.24 14.47
CA VAL A 277 3.71 6.67 13.22
C VAL A 277 4.88 5.72 13.51
N ASN A 278 5.86 6.16 14.29
CA ASN A 278 7.02 5.34 14.63
C ASN A 278 6.63 4.09 15.43
N SER A 279 5.69 4.21 16.36
CA SER A 279 5.16 3.05 17.09
C SER A 279 4.43 2.06 16.18
N THR A 280 3.74 2.56 15.15
CA THR A 280 3.06 1.73 14.16
C THR A 280 4.08 0.96 13.32
N ILE A 281 5.13 1.63 12.83
CA ILE A 281 6.23 0.98 12.08
C ILE A 281 6.93 -0.09 12.94
N ALA A 282 7.24 0.21 14.21
CA ALA A 282 7.84 -0.76 15.12
C ALA A 282 6.94 -2.00 15.31
N SER A 283 5.62 -1.80 15.38
CA SER A 283 4.65 -2.89 15.50
C SER A 283 4.56 -3.74 14.22
N LEU A 284 4.69 -3.12 13.04
CA LEU A 284 4.77 -3.85 11.76
C LEU A 284 6.01 -4.75 11.73
N VAL A 285 7.18 -4.21 12.12
CA VAL A 285 8.44 -4.96 12.17
C VAL A 285 8.31 -6.15 13.14
N ALA A 286 7.85 -5.90 14.37
CA ALA A 286 7.66 -6.96 15.37
C ALA A 286 6.69 -8.05 14.88
N SER A 287 5.57 -7.66 14.26
CA SER A 287 4.61 -8.60 13.69
C SER A 287 5.21 -9.43 12.55
N SER A 288 6.01 -8.80 11.68
CA SER A 288 6.69 -9.48 10.58
C SER A 288 7.69 -10.54 11.08
N GLN A 289 8.47 -10.20 12.11
CA GLN A 289 9.42 -11.13 12.75
C GLN A 289 8.69 -12.29 13.44
N SER A 290 7.62 -12.00 14.17
CA SER A 290 6.80 -13.04 14.81
C SER A 290 6.20 -14.00 13.77
N ASN A 291 5.70 -13.49 12.65
CA ASN A 291 5.15 -14.31 11.58
C ASN A 291 6.22 -15.16 10.87
N ALA A 292 7.44 -14.64 10.73
CA ALA A 292 8.57 -15.39 10.19
C ALA A 292 9.04 -16.49 11.15
N PHE A 293 8.98 -16.26 12.47
CA PHE A 293 9.44 -17.20 13.47
C PHE A 293 8.44 -18.33 13.79
N ALA A 294 7.14 -18.04 13.77
CA ALA A 294 6.09 -19.01 14.10
C ALA A 294 6.24 -20.40 13.40
N PRO A 295 6.48 -20.49 12.07
CA PRO A 295 6.70 -21.79 11.42
C PRO A 295 7.99 -22.48 11.89
N ILE A 296 9.03 -21.72 12.23
CA ILE A 296 10.29 -22.27 12.73
C ILE A 296 10.12 -22.85 14.12
N GLN A 297 9.40 -22.15 14.99
CA GLN A 297 9.05 -22.66 16.30
C GLN A 297 8.28 -23.99 16.18
N ALA A 298 7.32 -24.09 15.26
CA ALA A 298 6.59 -25.33 15.02
C ALA A 298 7.51 -26.49 14.58
N ILE A 299 8.47 -26.22 13.69
CA ILE A 299 9.48 -27.21 13.27
C ILE A 299 10.32 -27.65 14.47
N ILE A 300 10.82 -26.72 15.27
CA ILE A 300 11.69 -27.03 16.42
C ILE A 300 10.91 -27.81 17.49
N THR A 301 9.67 -27.42 17.78
CA THR A 301 8.77 -28.16 18.66
C THR A 301 8.54 -29.59 18.19
N GLN A 302 8.38 -29.81 16.88
CA GLN A 302 8.15 -31.14 16.36
C GLN A 302 9.42 -32.00 16.26
N ARG A 303 10.56 -31.38 15.91
CA ARG A 303 11.77 -32.11 15.51
C ARG A 303 12.85 -32.16 16.57
N CYS A 304 12.90 -31.20 17.48
CA CYS A 304 13.98 -31.03 18.46
C CYS A 304 13.52 -31.22 19.90
N VAL A 305 12.38 -30.62 20.28
CA VAL A 305 11.84 -30.66 21.66
C VAL A 305 11.62 -32.08 22.21
N PRO A 306 11.26 -33.12 21.43
CA PRO A 306 11.14 -34.47 21.98
C PRO A 306 12.40 -34.96 22.73
N CYS A 307 13.59 -34.53 22.30
CA CYS A 307 14.86 -34.83 22.97
C CYS A 307 15.42 -33.63 23.76
N HIS A 308 15.20 -32.40 23.30
CA HIS A 308 15.78 -31.16 23.83
C HIS A 308 14.73 -30.32 24.59
N SER A 309 14.21 -30.89 25.67
CA SER A 309 13.21 -30.28 26.54
C SER A 309 13.62 -30.41 28.01
N SER A 310 13.10 -29.54 28.86
CA SER A 310 13.06 -29.71 30.31
C SER A 310 12.36 -31.01 30.73
N HIS A 311 11.43 -31.50 29.90
CA HIS A 311 10.78 -32.79 30.06
C HIS A 311 10.80 -33.59 28.74
N PRO A 312 11.94 -34.23 28.39
CA PRO A 312 12.05 -35.01 27.15
C PRO A 312 10.99 -36.12 27.09
N THR A 313 10.49 -36.37 25.88
CA THR A 313 9.45 -37.38 25.62
C THR A 313 9.92 -38.50 24.72
N GLU A 314 11.07 -38.33 24.05
CA GLU A 314 11.68 -39.37 23.21
C GLU A 314 12.27 -40.49 24.09
N PRO A 315 11.95 -41.77 23.82
CA PRO A 315 12.52 -42.90 24.55
C PRO A 315 14.06 -42.88 24.56
N GLY A 316 14.64 -43.10 25.74
CA GLY A 316 16.09 -43.09 25.93
C GLY A 316 16.66 -41.74 26.38
N TYR A 317 15.84 -40.69 26.45
CA TYR A 317 16.23 -39.38 26.97
C TYR A 317 15.47 -39.07 28.26
N SER A 318 16.21 -38.93 29.37
CA SER A 318 15.67 -38.44 30.65
C SER A 318 16.06 -37.00 30.97
N VAL A 319 17.04 -36.46 30.23
CA VAL A 319 17.53 -35.09 30.30
C VAL A 319 17.90 -34.63 28.90
N ALA A 320 17.74 -33.33 28.63
CA ALA A 320 18.16 -32.75 27.36
C ALA A 320 19.67 -32.96 27.11
N PRO A 321 20.09 -33.51 25.96
CA PRO A 321 21.49 -33.69 25.66
C PRO A 321 22.26 -32.37 25.70
N LEU A 322 23.40 -32.38 26.42
CA LEU A 322 24.28 -31.23 26.62
C LEU A 322 23.60 -30.00 27.26
N GLY A 323 22.39 -30.15 27.82
CA GLY A 323 21.65 -29.08 28.47
C GLY A 323 20.92 -28.12 27.52
N TYR A 324 20.94 -28.37 26.21
CA TYR A 324 20.19 -27.54 25.25
C TYR A 324 18.71 -27.87 25.31
N MET A 325 17.90 -26.92 25.76
CA MET A 325 16.44 -27.00 25.79
C MET A 325 15.84 -26.00 24.80
N PHE A 326 14.69 -26.34 24.21
CA PHE A 326 14.02 -25.53 23.20
C PHE A 326 12.51 -25.40 23.48
N ASP A 327 12.11 -25.42 24.76
CA ASP A 327 10.71 -25.38 25.18
C ASP A 327 10.06 -24.02 24.89
N THR A 328 10.87 -22.96 24.91
CA THR A 328 10.43 -21.57 24.75
C THR A 328 11.04 -20.90 23.53
N SER A 329 10.37 -19.87 23.02
CA SER A 329 10.92 -19.04 21.93
C SER A 329 12.24 -18.37 22.34
N THR A 330 12.38 -17.96 23.60
CA THR A 330 13.60 -17.36 24.14
C THR A 330 14.77 -18.33 24.06
N GLU A 331 14.57 -19.58 24.49
CA GLU A 331 15.61 -20.61 24.40
C GLU A 331 15.97 -20.93 22.95
N ILE A 332 14.98 -20.98 22.06
CA ILE A 332 15.21 -21.21 20.63
C ILE A 332 16.10 -20.12 20.02
N HIS A 333 15.80 -18.84 20.27
CA HIS A 333 16.62 -17.74 19.75
C HIS A 333 18.02 -17.72 20.38
N ALA A 334 18.11 -17.91 21.71
CA ALA A 334 19.39 -17.96 22.41
C ALA A 334 20.31 -19.08 21.91
N ASN A 335 19.75 -20.09 21.25
CA ASN A 335 20.47 -21.23 20.70
C ASN A 335 20.41 -21.30 19.16
N ALA A 336 20.05 -20.20 18.48
CA ALA A 336 19.91 -20.16 17.02
C ALA A 336 21.19 -20.61 16.30
N ASP A 337 22.37 -20.20 16.80
CA ASP A 337 23.67 -20.62 16.29
C ASP A 337 23.85 -22.13 16.31
N ILE A 338 23.68 -22.76 17.47
CA ILE A 338 23.89 -24.20 17.60
C ILE A 338 22.86 -24.99 16.79
N ILE A 339 21.60 -24.54 16.78
CA ILE A 339 20.54 -25.12 15.95
C ILE A 339 20.96 -25.08 14.47
N TYR A 340 21.42 -23.93 13.97
CA TYR A 340 21.87 -23.80 12.58
C TYR A 340 23.07 -24.70 12.27
N GLN A 341 24.06 -24.77 13.17
CA GLN A 341 25.25 -25.59 12.98
C GLN A 341 24.90 -27.09 12.86
N VAL A 342 24.07 -27.60 13.77
CA VAL A 342 23.78 -29.04 13.84
C VAL A 342 22.71 -29.52 12.84
N VAL A 343 21.82 -28.61 12.43
CA VAL A 343 20.69 -28.89 11.51
C VAL A 343 21.03 -28.59 10.05
N VAL A 344 21.86 -27.57 9.77
CA VAL A 344 22.09 -27.07 8.40
C VAL A 344 23.53 -27.26 7.95
N VAL A 345 24.51 -26.88 8.78
CA VAL A 345 25.92 -26.79 8.37
C VAL A 345 26.64 -28.14 8.45
N GLY A 346 26.39 -28.92 9.51
CA GLY A 346 27.12 -30.17 9.80
C GLY A 346 27.22 -31.12 8.61
N ARG A 347 28.40 -31.70 8.39
CA ARG A 347 28.65 -32.73 7.39
C ARG A 347 29.41 -33.91 8.05
N PRO A 348 28.74 -35.04 8.33
CA PRO A 348 27.31 -35.29 8.13
C PRO A 348 26.43 -34.39 9.01
N ILE A 349 25.18 -34.18 8.57
CA ILE A 349 24.18 -33.45 9.36
C ILE A 349 23.98 -34.20 10.68
N GLN A 350 24.08 -33.47 11.79
CA GLN A 350 24.16 -34.07 13.12
C GLN A 350 22.79 -34.27 13.75
N MET A 351 21.87 -33.32 13.54
CA MET A 351 20.56 -33.33 14.17
C MET A 351 19.40 -33.22 13.18
N PRO A 352 18.27 -33.88 13.46
CA PRO A 352 18.08 -34.90 14.49
C PRO A 352 19.00 -36.11 14.24
N TYR A 353 19.58 -36.72 15.28
CA TYR A 353 20.54 -37.81 15.12
C TYR A 353 19.91 -38.97 14.34
N GLY A 354 20.58 -39.42 13.26
CA GLY A 354 20.02 -40.42 12.34
C GLY A 354 18.70 -40.01 11.68
N ASN A 355 18.35 -38.72 11.70
CA ASN A 355 17.05 -38.16 11.32
C ASN A 355 15.86 -38.80 12.05
N ALA A 356 16.02 -39.17 13.33
CA ALA A 356 15.02 -39.90 14.10
C ALA A 356 13.61 -39.27 14.10
N THR A 357 13.51 -37.94 14.12
CA THR A 357 12.21 -37.22 14.08
C THR A 357 11.73 -36.89 12.67
N GLY A 358 12.38 -37.38 11.62
CA GLY A 358 11.93 -37.25 10.24
C GLY A 358 12.01 -35.83 9.66
N MET A 359 12.98 -35.02 10.10
CA MET A 359 13.16 -33.66 9.57
C MET A 359 13.50 -33.69 8.08
N THR A 360 12.74 -32.93 7.30
CA THR A 360 12.83 -32.82 5.84
C THR A 360 13.87 -31.78 5.42
N GLN A 361 14.30 -31.85 4.16
CA GLN A 361 15.19 -30.84 3.59
C GLN A 361 14.52 -29.46 3.52
N SER A 362 13.21 -29.40 3.28
CA SER A 362 12.44 -28.15 3.25
C SER A 362 12.48 -27.44 4.60
N GLU A 363 12.25 -28.16 5.70
CA GLU A 363 12.33 -27.62 7.06
C GLU A 363 13.74 -27.10 7.41
N ARG A 364 14.80 -27.82 6.98
CA ARG A 364 16.19 -27.35 7.14
C ARG A 364 16.44 -26.06 6.39
N THR A 365 15.91 -25.93 5.17
CA THR A 365 15.99 -24.70 4.39
C THR A 365 15.25 -23.55 5.08
N SER A 366 14.09 -23.80 5.68
CA SER A 366 13.37 -22.78 6.47
C SER A 366 14.17 -22.30 7.68
N ILE A 367 14.78 -23.23 8.44
CA ILE A 367 15.65 -22.89 9.58
C ILE A 367 16.87 -22.07 9.10
N ALA A 368 17.48 -22.45 7.97
CA ALA A 368 18.59 -21.70 7.39
C ALA A 368 18.17 -20.28 7.00
N ALA A 369 17.01 -20.11 6.37
CA ALA A 369 16.49 -18.80 5.98
C ALA A 369 16.21 -17.91 7.20
N TRP A 370 15.59 -18.46 8.25
CA TRP A 370 15.36 -17.76 9.51
C TRP A 370 16.68 -17.31 10.15
N TYR A 371 17.66 -18.21 10.26
CA TYR A 371 18.98 -17.88 10.81
C TYR A 371 19.67 -16.76 10.04
N ASN A 372 19.72 -16.86 8.71
CA ASN A 372 20.34 -15.87 7.83
C ASN A 372 19.60 -14.52 7.80
N ALA A 373 18.33 -14.48 8.24
CA ALA A 373 17.56 -13.26 8.42
C ALA A 373 17.86 -12.53 9.75
N GLY A 374 18.87 -12.99 10.51
CA GLY A 374 19.30 -12.36 11.76
C GLY A 374 18.58 -12.89 12.99
N ALA A 375 18.35 -14.20 13.07
CA ALA A 375 17.69 -14.85 14.21
C ALA A 375 18.47 -14.81 15.54
N GLN A 376 19.69 -14.29 15.53
CA GLN A 376 20.66 -14.33 16.63
C GLN A 376 20.56 -13.10 17.52
#